data_AF-A0A969GVC5-F1
#
_entry.id   AF-A0A969GVC5-F1
#
_cell.length_a   1.000
_cell.length_b   1.000
_cell.length_c   1.000
_cell.angle_alpha   90.00
_cell.angle_beta   90.00
_cell.angle_gamma   90.00
#
_symmetry.space_group_name_H-M   'P 1'
#
loop_
_entity.id
_entity.type
_entity.pdbx_description
1 polymer ?
#
loop_
_entity_poly.entity_id
_entity_poly.type
_entity_poly.pdbx_seq_one_letter_code
_entity_poly.pdbx_strand_id
1 'polypeptide(L)'
;MYRDRSGQLGFANKRAESYWRLRELLDPAYGATLALPPDPKVLADLTAPRWKLTLQGILLESKDDIRGRLGRSPDLGDAIVMACNLGSSYSSVF
;
A
#
# COMPACT_ATOMS: atom_id res chain seq x y z
N MET A 1 -3.44 6.20 -15.18
CA MET A 1 -3.05 6.37 -13.76
C MET A 1 -4.07 5.60 -12.92
N TYR A 2 -3.64 4.72 -12.03
CA TYR A 2 -4.54 3.88 -11.22
C TYR A 2 -5.43 4.76 -10.33
N ARG A 3 -6.70 4.36 -10.19
CA ARG A 3 -7.66 4.93 -9.23
C ARG A 3 -8.03 3.84 -8.24
N ASP A 4 -8.56 4.22 -7.10
CA ASP A 4 -9.16 3.25 -6.18
C ASP A 4 -10.26 2.44 -6.89
N ARG A 5 -10.65 1.31 -6.31
CA ARG A 5 -11.65 0.39 -6.87
C ARG A 5 -12.98 1.07 -7.19
N SER A 6 -13.36 2.12 -6.44
CA SER A 6 -14.58 2.89 -6.72
C SER A 6 -14.48 3.78 -7.97
N GLY A 7 -13.25 4.06 -8.43
CA GLY A 7 -12.96 4.97 -9.52
C GLY A 7 -13.05 6.46 -9.14
N GLN A 8 -13.29 6.78 -7.87
CA GLN A 8 -13.53 8.15 -7.41
C GLN A 8 -12.26 8.84 -6.88
N LEU A 9 -11.36 8.08 -6.26
CA LEU A 9 -10.17 8.60 -5.60
C LEU A 9 -8.91 8.33 -6.43
N GLY A 10 -8.18 9.41 -6.73
CA GLY A 10 -6.82 9.34 -7.27
C GLY A 10 -5.75 9.31 -6.19
N PHE A 11 -4.49 9.19 -6.58
CA PHE A 11 -3.34 9.13 -5.68
C PHE A 11 -2.35 10.25 -5.97
N ALA A 12 -1.86 10.90 -4.91
CA ALA A 12 -0.90 11.99 -5.02
C ALA A 12 0.49 11.49 -5.45
N ASN A 13 0.82 10.22 -5.21
CA ASN A 13 2.08 9.61 -5.63
C ASN A 13 1.98 8.08 -5.77
N LYS A 14 3.02 7.47 -6.34
CA LYS A 14 3.09 6.03 -6.59
C LYS A 14 3.09 5.20 -5.31
N ARG A 15 3.62 5.73 -4.20
CA ARG A 15 3.64 5.04 -2.90
C ARG A 15 2.22 4.88 -2.36
N ALA A 16 1.42 5.95 -2.39
CA ALA A 16 0.02 5.92 -1.98
C ALA A 16 -0.79 4.94 -2.85
N GLU A 17 -0.60 5.00 -4.17
CA GLU A 17 -1.20 4.06 -5.12
C GLU A 17 -0.87 2.61 -4.77
N SER A 18 0.41 2.32 -4.55
CA SER A 18 0.92 0.96 -4.30
C SER A 18 0.35 0.34 -3.02
N TYR A 19 0.28 1.13 -1.95
CA TYR A 19 -0.32 0.72 -0.68
C TYR A 19 -1.82 0.50 -0.81
N TRP A 20 -2.52 1.38 -1.51
CA TRP A 20 -3.97 1.26 -1.68
C TRP A 20 -4.34 0.03 -2.51
N ARG A 21 -3.55 -0.26 -3.54
CA ARG A 21 -3.71 -1.49 -4.31
C ARG A 21 -3.50 -2.73 -3.45
N LEU A 22 -2.46 -2.76 -2.60
CA LEU A 22 -2.26 -3.88 -1.68
C LEU A 22 -3.47 -4.04 -0.74
N ARG A 23 -4.00 -2.95 -0.18
CA ARG A 23 -5.23 -2.97 0.62
C ARG A 23 -6.39 -3.60 -0.12
N GLU A 24 -6.58 -3.26 -1.39
CA GLU A 24 -7.65 -3.81 -2.22
C GLU A 24 -7.42 -5.30 -2.54
N LEU A 25 -6.19 -5.72 -2.81
CA LEU A 25 -5.84 -7.12 -3.04
C LEU A 25 -6.06 -8.02 -1.82
N LEU A 26 -5.97 -7.46 -0.61
CA LEU A 26 -6.16 -8.16 0.65
C LEU A 26 -7.62 -8.14 1.15
N ASP A 27 -8.53 -7.46 0.46
CA ASP A 27 -9.91 -7.28 0.91
C ASP A 27 -10.76 -8.55 0.69
N PRO A 28 -11.11 -9.29 1.77
CA PRO A 28 -11.81 -10.56 1.64
C PRO A 28 -13.23 -10.40 1.07
N ALA A 29 -13.84 -9.21 1.16
CA ALA A 29 -15.15 -8.95 0.59
C ALA A 29 -15.17 -9.04 -0.95
N TYR A 30 -13.99 -9.06 -1.58
CA TYR A 30 -13.82 -9.07 -3.04
C TYR A 30 -13.02 -10.28 -3.52
N GLY A 31 -13.05 -11.39 -2.76
CA GLY A 31 -12.43 -12.65 -3.17
C GLY A 31 -10.90 -12.60 -3.16
N ALA A 32 -10.32 -11.91 -2.17
CA ALA A 32 -8.87 -11.85 -2.00
C ALA A 32 -8.24 -13.26 -1.99
N THR A 33 -7.31 -13.49 -2.90
CA THR A 33 -6.49 -14.71 -2.98
C THR A 33 -5.10 -14.52 -2.37
N LEU A 34 -4.72 -13.26 -2.13
CA LEU A 34 -3.45 -12.89 -1.52
C LEU A 34 -3.56 -13.01 0.00
N ALA A 35 -2.63 -13.74 0.61
CA ALA A 35 -2.47 -13.82 2.06
C ALA A 35 -1.11 -13.26 2.47
N LEU A 36 -1.10 -12.50 3.57
CA LEU A 36 0.15 -12.03 4.17
C LEU A 36 0.78 -13.13 5.02
N PRO A 37 2.13 -13.17 5.14
CA PRO A 37 2.80 -14.04 6.11
C PRO A 37 2.28 -13.78 7.53
N PRO A 38 2.10 -14.81 8.36
CA PRO A 38 1.69 -14.65 9.76
C PRO A 38 2.86 -14.12 10.60
N ASP A 39 3.13 -12.82 10.49
CA ASP A 39 4.18 -12.11 11.21
C ASP A 39 3.60 -10.83 11.85
N PRO A 40 3.64 -10.69 13.19
CA PRO A 40 3.18 -9.49 13.89
C PRO A 40 3.87 -8.21 13.41
N LYS A 41 5.13 -8.29 12.96
CA LYS A 41 5.88 -7.15 12.42
C LYS A 41 5.34 -6.72 11.06
N VAL A 42 4.93 -7.66 10.21
CA VAL A 42 4.26 -7.35 8.94
C VAL A 42 2.96 -6.59 9.20
N LEU A 43 2.15 -7.08 10.14
CA LEU A 43 0.91 -6.42 10.53
C LEU A 43 1.18 -5.00 11.06
N ALA A 44 2.15 -4.85 11.97
CA ALA A 44 2.51 -3.56 12.54
C ALA A 44 3.02 -2.57 11.47
N ASP A 45 3.81 -3.03 10.50
CA ASP A 45 4.35 -2.18 9.44
C ASP A 45 3.30 -1.75 8.43
N LEU A 46 2.42 -2.67 8.01
CA LEU A 46 1.39 -2.36 7.00
C LEU A 46 0.24 -1.52 7.55
N THR A 47 -0.01 -1.57 8.87
CA THR A 47 -1.04 -0.75 9.53
C THR A 47 -0.52 0.56 10.10
N ALA A 48 0.80 0.78 10.07
CA ALA A 48 1.44 1.99 10.57
C ALA A 48 1.11 3.28 9.79
N PRO A 49 1.14 3.31 8.44
CA PRO A 49 1.03 4.55 7.69
C PRO A 49 -0.37 5.16 7.80
N ARG A 50 -0.44 6.43 8.19
CA ARG A 50 -1.68 7.20 8.10
C ARG A 50 -1.84 7.78 6.69
N TRP A 51 -3.07 8.16 6.34
CA TRP A 51 -3.37 8.76 5.04
C TRP A 51 -4.24 10.01 5.19
N LYS A 52 -4.17 10.90 4.21
CA LYS A 52 -5.04 12.07 4.08
C LYS A 52 -5.47 12.27 2.62
N LEU A 53 -6.62 12.91 2.43
CA LEU A 53 -7.05 13.38 1.11
C LEU A 53 -6.47 14.77 0.83
N THR A 54 -5.89 14.94 -0.35
CA THR A 54 -5.34 16.21 -0.84
C THR A 54 -5.96 16.57 -2.18
N LEU A 55 -5.71 17.79 -2.67
CA LEU A 55 -6.12 18.19 -4.03
C LEU A 55 -5.52 17.28 -5.13
N GLN A 56 -4.38 16.65 -4.85
CA GLN A 56 -3.71 15.71 -5.77
C GLN A 56 -4.19 14.25 -5.57
N GLY A 57 -5.11 14.00 -4.65
CA GLY A 57 -5.61 12.68 -4.29
C GLY A 57 -5.12 12.18 -2.93
N ILE A 58 -5.21 10.87 -2.72
CA ILE A 58 -4.78 10.19 -1.49
C ILE A 58 -3.26 10.32 -1.34
N LEU A 59 -2.82 10.75 -0.16
CA LEU A 59 -1.43 10.86 0.22
C LEU A 59 -1.17 10.12 1.54
N LEU A 60 -0.12 9.31 1.58
CA LEU A 60 0.36 8.66 2.80
C LEU A 60 1.27 9.57 3.62
N GLU A 61 1.27 9.36 4.93
CA GLU A 61 2.25 9.88 5.90
C GLU A 61 3.68 9.61 5.42
N SER A 62 4.57 10.59 5.58
CA SER A 62 5.95 10.47 5.10
C SER A 62 6.72 9.41 5.89
N LYS A 63 7.81 8.90 5.33
CA LYS A 63 8.64 7.90 6.02
C LYS A 63 9.28 8.48 7.28
N ASP A 64 9.64 9.75 7.25
CA ASP A 64 10.25 10.45 8.37
C ASP A 64 9.25 10.67 9.51
N ASP A 65 8.00 11.04 9.18
CA ASP A 65 6.93 11.18 10.18
C ASP A 65 6.61 9.84 10.85
N ILE A 66 6.51 8.76 10.06
CA ILE A 66 6.30 7.41 10.61
C ILE A 66 7.46 7.02 11.52
N ARG A 67 8.71 7.26 11.10
CA ARG A 67 9.90 6.98 11.90
C ARG A 67 9.90 7.78 13.21
N GLY A 68 9.55 9.07 13.14
CA GLY A 68 9.47 9.94 14.31
C GLY A 68 8.43 9.46 15.32
N ARG A 69 7.27 8.97 14.85
CA ARG A 69 6.20 8.46 15.72
C ARG A 69 6.45 7.06 16.26
N LEU A 70 7.01 6.16 15.45
CA LEU A 70 7.21 4.75 15.82
C LEU A 70 8.57 4.44 16.43
N GLY A 71 9.55 5.34 16.31
CA GLY A 71 10.93 5.10 16.73
C GLY A 71 11.68 4.07 15.85
N ARG A 72 11.05 3.59 14.77
CA ARG A 72 11.63 2.64 13.81
C ARG A 72 11.05 2.83 12.42
N SER A 73 11.75 2.33 11.41
CA SER A 73 11.28 2.33 10.02
C SER A 73 10.36 1.11 9.76
N PRO A 74 9.25 1.27 9.00
CA PRO A 74 8.34 0.18 8.61
C PRO A 74 8.80 -0.52 7.32
N ASP A 75 10.08 -0.89 7.24
CA ASP A 75 10.68 -1.34 5.97
C ASP A 75 10.11 -2.66 5.44
N LEU A 76 9.59 -3.52 6.33
CA LEU A 76 9.05 -4.82 5.92
C LEU A 76 7.73 -4.65 5.17
N GLY A 77 6.87 -3.74 5.64
CA GLY A 77 5.62 -3.39 4.96
C GLY A 77 5.87 -2.75 3.60
N ASP A 78 6.81 -1.80 3.53
CA ASP A 78 7.21 -1.18 2.25
C ASP A 78 7.72 -2.24 1.26
N ALA A 79 8.52 -3.21 1.71
CA ALA A 79 9.03 -4.29 0.87
C ALA A 79 7.91 -5.17 0.28
N ILE A 80 6.92 -5.55 1.10
CA ILE A 80 5.75 -6.34 0.65
C ILE A 80 4.93 -5.54 -0.37
N VAL A 81 4.68 -4.26 -0.10
CA VAL A 81 3.96 -3.38 -1.04
C VAL A 81 4.66 -3.31 -2.39
N MET A 82 5.99 -3.17 -2.40
CA MET A 82 6.77 -3.16 -3.64
C MET A 82 6.70 -4.51 -4.37
N ALA A 83 6.86 -5.62 -3.66
CA ALA A 83 6.76 -6.98 -4.22
C ALA A 83 5.41 -7.22 -4.91
N CYS A 84 4.31 -6.82 -4.28
CA CYS A 84 2.97 -6.99 -4.85
C CYS A 84 2.71 -6.08 -6.08
N ASN A 85 3.47 -4.99 -6.25
CA ASN A 85 3.30 -4.07 -7.38
C ASN A 85 4.17 -4.41 -8.60
N LEU A 86 5.24 -5.19 -8.44
CA LEU A 86 6.13 -5.63 -9.53
C LEU A 86 5.41 -6.45 -10.62
N GLY A 87 4.27 -7.07 -10.31
CA GLY A 87 3.47 -7.83 -11.28
C GLY A 87 2.75 -7.00 -12.34
N SER A 88 2.68 -5.67 -12.21
CA SER A 88 1.99 -4.83 -13.21
C SER A 88 2.78 -4.55 -14.49
N SER A 89 4.09 -4.86 -14.52
CA SER A 89 4.96 -4.58 -15.67
C SER A 89 5.35 -5.82 -16.49
N TYR A 90 4.96 -7.02 -16.06
CA TYR A 90 5.37 -8.30 -16.68
C TYR A 90 4.19 -9.18 -17.16
N SER A 91 3.01 -8.61 -17.40
CA SER A 91 1.82 -9.35 -17.87
C SER A 91 1.62 -9.28 -19.39
N SER A 92 2.70 -9.38 -20.19
CA SER A 92 2.58 -9.43 -21.66
C SER A 92 3.62 -10.33 -22.32
N VAL A 93 4.02 -11.42 -21.67
CA VAL A 93 4.71 -12.52 -22.34
C VAL A 93 4.34 -13.81 -21.64
N PHE A 94 3.23 -14.42 -22.05
CA PHE A 94 3.00 -15.87 -22.25
C PHE A 94 1.62 -16.03 -22.89
#